data_AF-A0A7V2S3S7-F1
#
_entry.id   AF-A0A7V2S3S7-F1
#
_cell.length_a   1.000
_cell.length_b   1.000
_cell.length_c   1.000
_cell.angle_alpha   90.00
_cell.angle_beta   90.00
_cell.angle_gamma   90.00
#
_symmetry.space_group_name_H-M   'P 1'
#
loop_
_entity.id
_entity.type
_entity.pdbx_description
1 polymer ?
#
loop_
_entity_poly.entity_id
_entity_poly.type
_entity_poly.pdbx_seq_one_letter_code
_entity_poly.pdbx_strand_id
1 'polypeptide(L)'
;MPDYLKITQVFFLAMIKYFYAPLYGVAIGMRFWQIFFSLITGGTLAFTVYYYFSDLVIIYSRHLSPYFVKMIPISWQRAAKRRKARKRIKRRNRKKFTWRTKFMVKLRRGYGMWGIILLTPVLLSLPIGAFLLRKYYRQNRFSFPLMITSIIVEGFILCLAYTGAFRL
;
A
#
# COMPACT_ATOMS: atom_id res chain seq x y z
N MET A 1 -6.83 31.66 -1.30
CA MET A 1 -5.92 30.81 -2.10
C MET A 1 -6.57 30.53 -3.44
N PRO A 2 -5.83 30.64 -4.55
CA PRO A 2 -6.36 30.33 -5.88
C PRO A 2 -6.66 28.82 -6.02
N ASP A 3 -7.66 28.50 -6.85
CA ASP A 3 -8.23 27.15 -6.93
C ASP A 3 -7.24 26.09 -7.43
N TYR A 4 -6.33 26.45 -8.33
CA TYR A 4 -5.30 25.53 -8.84
C TYR A 4 -4.34 25.05 -7.74
N LEU A 5 -4.01 25.88 -6.76
CA LEU A 5 -3.15 25.48 -5.63
C LEU A 5 -3.86 24.50 -4.71
N LYS A 6 -5.17 24.68 -4.50
CA LYS A 6 -5.95 23.76 -3.66
C LYS A 6 -6.00 22.36 -4.29
N ILE A 7 -6.21 22.30 -5.61
CA ILE A 7 -6.25 21.04 -6.37
C ILE A 7 -4.91 20.31 -6.29
N THR A 8 -3.79 21.00 -6.49
CA THR A 8 -2.46 20.38 -6.45
C THR A 8 -2.11 19.89 -5.05
N GLN A 9 -2.46 20.64 -3.99
CA GLN A 9 -2.25 20.20 -2.61
C GLN A 9 -3.02 18.92 -2.29
N VAL A 10 -4.31 18.86 -2.63
CA VAL A 10 -5.14 17.65 -2.44
C VAL A 10 -4.59 16.48 -3.26
N PHE A 11 -4.12 16.74 -4.47
CA PHE A 11 -3.53 15.72 -5.36
C PHE A 11 -2.28 15.09 -4.73
N PHE A 12 -1.32 15.90 -4.28
CA PHE A 12 -0.11 15.40 -3.63
C PHE A 12 -0.42 14.71 -2.30
N LEU A 13 -1.37 15.25 -1.53
CA LEU A 13 -1.79 14.63 -0.28
C LEU A 13 -2.44 13.27 -0.53
N ALA A 14 -3.24 13.12 -1.59
CA ALA A 14 -3.86 11.85 -1.97
C ALA A 14 -2.82 10.77 -2.31
N MET A 15 -1.67 11.16 -2.87
CA MET A 15 -0.59 10.21 -3.16
C MET A 15 0.00 9.59 -1.89
N ILE A 16 0.22 10.41 -0.86
CA ILE A 16 0.86 9.97 0.39
C ILE A 16 -0.16 9.35 1.35
N LYS A 17 -1.30 10.02 1.49
CA LYS A 17 -2.36 9.78 2.48
C LYS A 17 -3.74 9.94 1.85
N TYR A 18 -4.12 8.95 1.05
CA TYR A 18 -5.40 8.91 0.31
C TYR A 18 -6.62 9.25 1.17
N PHE A 19 -6.74 8.66 2.36
CA PHE A 19 -7.87 8.88 3.27
C PHE A 19 -8.01 10.34 3.75
N TYR A 20 -6.90 11.05 3.96
CA TYR A 20 -6.92 12.42 4.48
C TYR A 20 -7.13 13.48 3.41
N ALA A 21 -6.97 13.14 2.13
CA ALA A 21 -7.05 14.10 1.04
C ALA A 21 -8.45 14.72 0.86
N PRO A 22 -9.56 13.96 0.92
CA PRO A 22 -10.90 14.54 0.85
C PRO A 22 -11.22 15.41 2.07
N LEU A 23 -10.83 14.96 3.27
CA LEU A 23 -11.00 15.72 4.51
C LEU A 23 -10.30 17.09 4.42
N TYR A 24 -9.06 17.10 3.91
CA TYR A 24 -8.31 18.35 3.70
C TYR A 24 -8.96 19.24 2.63
N GLY A 25 -9.42 18.67 1.52
CA GLY A 25 -10.11 19.42 0.47
C GLY A 25 -11.37 20.13 0.96
N VAL A 26 -12.17 19.45 1.79
CA VAL A 26 -13.35 20.05 2.43
C VAL A 26 -12.95 21.14 3.43
N ALA A 27 -11.89 20.94 4.23
CA ALA A 27 -11.41 21.93 5.18
C ALA A 27 -10.95 23.26 4.53
N ILE A 28 -10.47 23.22 3.27
CA ILE A 28 -10.11 24.43 2.49
C ILE A 28 -11.30 24.96 1.65
N GLY A 29 -12.50 24.40 1.86
CA GLY A 29 -13.73 24.81 1.19
C GLY A 29 -13.75 24.51 -0.32
N MET A 30 -13.13 23.42 -0.77
CA MET A 30 -13.18 23.03 -2.18
C MET A 30 -14.54 22.41 -2.54
N ARG A 31 -14.91 22.52 -3.82
CA ARG A 31 -16.11 21.89 -4.37
C ARG A 31 -15.92 20.37 -4.48
N PHE A 32 -17.02 19.62 -4.30
CA PHE A 32 -17.05 18.16 -4.41
C PHE A 32 -16.32 17.64 -5.67
N TRP A 33 -16.65 18.17 -6.84
CA TRP A 33 -16.05 17.73 -8.11
C TRP A 33 -14.54 17.94 -8.17
N GLN A 34 -14.03 19.05 -7.64
CA GLN A 34 -12.60 19.34 -7.64
C GLN A 34 -11.85 18.36 -6.73
N ILE A 35 -12.41 18.05 -5.56
CA ILE A 35 -11.86 17.06 -4.63
C ILE A 35 -11.86 15.68 -5.28
N PHE A 36 -12.99 15.27 -5.86
CA PHE A 36 -13.16 13.95 -6.47
C PHE A 36 -12.19 13.69 -7.63
N PHE A 37 -12.07 14.62 -8.58
CA PHE A 37 -11.14 14.47 -9.70
C PHE A 37 -9.68 14.51 -9.25
N SER A 38 -9.32 15.40 -8.33
CA SER A 38 -7.97 15.46 -7.74
C SER A 38 -7.61 14.16 -7.02
N LEU A 39 -8.56 13.59 -6.27
CA LEU A 39 -8.40 12.36 -5.52
C LEU A 39 -8.23 11.13 -6.42
N ILE A 40 -9.06 10.99 -7.47
CA ILE A 40 -8.96 9.85 -8.40
C ILE A 40 -7.66 9.90 -9.18
N THR A 41 -7.31 11.07 -9.73
CA THR A 41 -6.08 11.23 -10.52
C THR A 41 -4.85 10.98 -9.65
N GLY A 42 -4.80 11.58 -8.44
CA GLY A 42 -3.70 11.37 -7.49
C GLY A 42 -3.60 9.93 -6.99
N GLY A 43 -4.72 9.33 -6.61
CA GLY A 43 -4.78 7.96 -6.09
C GLY A 43 -4.40 6.91 -7.14
N THR A 44 -4.90 7.04 -8.37
CA THR A 44 -4.60 6.12 -9.47
C THR A 44 -3.13 6.22 -9.89
N LEU A 45 -2.61 7.45 -9.98
CA LEU A 45 -1.21 7.67 -10.33
C LEU A 45 -0.29 7.12 -9.22
N ALA A 46 -0.55 7.46 -7.96
CA ALA A 46 0.23 6.97 -6.84
C ALA A 46 0.23 5.45 -6.75
N PHE A 47 -0.93 4.81 -6.89
CA PHE A 47 -1.04 3.36 -6.90
C PHE A 47 -0.18 2.74 -8.00
N THR A 48 -0.25 3.29 -9.21
CA THR A 48 0.54 2.82 -10.35
C THR A 48 2.04 2.93 -10.07
N VAL A 49 2.51 4.11 -9.62
CA VAL A 49 3.90 4.34 -9.25
C VAL A 49 4.36 3.37 -8.16
N TYR A 50 3.59 3.21 -7.08
CA TYR A 50 3.95 2.30 -5.98
C TYR A 50 3.90 0.83 -6.39
N TYR A 51 3.01 0.45 -7.30
CA TYR A 51 2.92 -0.91 -7.80
C TYR A 51 4.17 -1.30 -8.61
N TYR A 52 4.62 -0.43 -9.51
CA TYR A 52 5.87 -0.65 -10.26
C TYR A 52 7.10 -0.55 -9.35
N PHE A 53 7.14 0.43 -8.45
CA PHE A 53 8.23 0.54 -7.48
C PHE A 53 8.32 -0.69 -6.58
N SER A 54 7.19 -1.25 -6.16
CA SER A 54 7.14 -2.49 -5.38
C SER A 54 7.74 -3.68 -6.14
N ASP A 55 7.56 -3.75 -7.45
CA ASP A 55 8.20 -4.78 -8.27
C ASP A 55 9.72 -4.63 -8.27
N LEU A 56 10.22 -3.41 -8.44
CA LEU A 56 11.64 -3.09 -8.33
C LEU A 56 12.19 -3.51 -6.96
N VAL A 57 11.51 -3.15 -5.87
CA VAL A 57 11.93 -3.51 -4.51
C VAL A 57 11.93 -5.03 -4.29
N ILE A 58 10.94 -5.76 -4.80
CA ILE A 58 10.87 -7.22 -4.67
C ILE A 58 12.00 -7.90 -5.45
N ILE A 59 12.27 -7.44 -6.68
CA ILE A 59 13.36 -7.94 -7.52
C ILE A 59 14.71 -7.62 -6.87
N TYR A 60 14.92 -6.37 -6.49
CA TYR A 60 16.13 -5.88 -5.82
C TYR A 60 16.39 -6.63 -4.51
N SER A 61 15.37 -6.84 -3.68
CA SER A 61 15.48 -7.59 -2.42
C SER A 61 15.91 -9.05 -2.63
N ARG A 62 15.48 -9.69 -3.73
CA ARG A 62 15.94 -11.04 -4.08
C ARG A 62 17.36 -11.04 -4.64
N HIS A 63 17.74 -10.03 -5.41
CA HIS A 63 19.03 -9.98 -6.11
C HIS A 63 20.19 -9.44 -5.27
N LEU A 64 19.93 -8.57 -4.28
CA LEU A 64 20.95 -8.08 -3.35
C LEU A 64 21.34 -9.08 -2.26
N SER A 65 20.47 -10.05 -1.96
CA SER A 65 20.72 -11.01 -0.88
C SER A 65 22.05 -11.78 -1.01
N PRO A 66 22.57 -12.09 -2.22
CA PRO A 66 23.91 -12.66 -2.38
C PRO A 66 25.05 -11.62 -2.53
N TYR A 67 24.82 -10.49 -3.21
CA TYR A 67 25.87 -9.50 -3.50
C TYR A 67 26.35 -8.74 -2.25
N PHE A 68 25.43 -8.30 -1.38
CA PHE A 68 25.79 -7.60 -0.14
C PHE A 68 26.58 -8.46 0.83
N VAL A 69 26.42 -9.79 0.81
CA VAL A 69 27.12 -10.71 1.72
C VAL A 69 28.61 -10.85 1.34
N LYS A 70 28.95 -10.55 0.08
CA LYS A 70 30.32 -10.65 -0.44
C LYS A 70 31.17 -9.42 -0.11
N MET A 71 30.56 -8.25 0.09
CA MET A 71 31.22 -6.99 0.46
C MET A 71 31.52 -6.84 1.97
N ILE A 72 31.07 -7.77 2.82
CA ILE A 72 31.25 -7.72 4.28
C ILE A 72 32.48 -8.57 4.68
N PRO A 73 33.37 -8.12 5.58
CA PRO A 73 34.53 -8.87 6.04
C PRO A 73 34.22 -10.28 6.58
N ILE A 74 35.18 -11.21 6.43
CA ILE A 74 35.05 -12.67 6.71
C ILE A 74 34.56 -13.00 8.14
N SER A 75 34.89 -12.18 9.13
CA SER A 75 34.41 -12.30 10.51
C SER A 75 32.89 -12.10 10.61
N TRP A 76 32.34 -11.15 9.85
CA TRP A 76 30.90 -10.90 9.76
C TRP A 76 30.17 -11.93 8.93
N GLN A 77 30.81 -12.56 7.93
CA GLN A 77 30.24 -13.69 7.21
C GLN A 77 30.03 -14.91 8.13
N ARG A 78 30.99 -15.22 9.00
CA ARG A 78 30.85 -16.31 9.99
C ARG A 78 29.78 -15.99 11.03
N ALA A 79 29.71 -14.74 11.50
CA ALA A 79 28.64 -14.28 12.40
C ALA A 79 27.26 -14.28 11.72
N ALA A 80 27.17 -13.91 10.44
CA ALA A 80 25.94 -13.95 9.64
C ALA A 80 25.52 -15.38 9.32
N LYS A 81 26.46 -16.30 9.06
CA LYS A 81 26.21 -17.74 8.86
C LYS A 81 25.76 -18.41 10.16
N ARG A 82 26.38 -18.08 11.30
CA ARG A 82 25.92 -18.47 12.66
C ARG A 82 24.55 -17.88 12.99
N ARG A 83 24.28 -16.61 12.66
CA ARG A 83 22.96 -15.97 12.79
C ARG A 83 21.92 -16.59 11.86
N LYS A 84 22.26 -16.98 10.63
CA LYS A 84 21.37 -17.69 9.68
C LYS A 84 21.09 -19.11 10.17
N ALA A 85 22.08 -19.84 10.69
CA ALA A 85 21.89 -21.16 11.30
C ALA A 85 21.00 -21.09 12.55
N ARG A 86 21.28 -20.16 13.47
CA ARG A 86 20.40 -19.86 14.63
C ARG A 86 19.01 -19.40 14.20
N LYS A 87 18.88 -18.58 13.14
CA LYS A 87 17.59 -18.19 12.56
C LYS A 87 16.86 -19.35 11.88
N ARG A 88 17.55 -20.33 11.27
CA ARG A 88 16.96 -21.55 10.70
C ARG A 88 16.37 -22.44 11.80
N ILE A 89 17.13 -22.66 12.87
CA ILE A 89 16.68 -23.41 14.07
C ILE A 89 15.51 -22.67 14.75
N LYS A 90 15.63 -21.34 14.95
CA LYS A 90 14.55 -20.50 15.50
C LYS A 90 13.35 -20.33 14.56
N ARG A 91 13.49 -20.52 13.25
CA ARG A 91 12.38 -20.55 12.27
C ARG A 91 11.67 -21.91 12.28
N ARG A 92 12.41 -23.01 12.50
CA ARG A 92 11.84 -24.36 12.68
C ARG A 92 10.98 -24.43 13.93
N ASN A 93 11.40 -23.77 15.01
CA ASN A 93 10.69 -23.71 16.29
C ASN A 93 9.77 -22.47 16.44
N ARG A 94 9.74 -21.55 15.48
CA ARG A 94 8.76 -20.46 15.52
C ARG A 94 7.41 -21.02 15.13
N LYS A 95 6.37 -20.73 15.93
CA LYS A 95 4.98 -21.03 15.58
C LYS A 95 4.73 -20.51 14.15
N LYS A 96 4.54 -21.43 13.19
CA LYS A 96 4.27 -21.12 11.78
C LYS A 96 3.06 -20.18 11.61
N PHE A 97 2.19 -20.18 12.61
CA PHE A 97 1.03 -19.32 12.76
C PHE A 97 1.18 -18.42 13.99
N THR A 98 1.88 -17.29 13.84
CA THR A 98 1.77 -16.17 14.81
C THR A 98 0.44 -15.45 14.62
N TRP A 99 -0.06 -14.68 15.60
CA TRP A 99 -1.34 -13.98 15.47
C TRP A 99 -1.42 -13.11 14.20
N ARG A 100 -0.31 -12.45 13.81
CA ARG A 100 -0.22 -11.70 12.55
C ARG A 100 -0.32 -12.59 11.31
N THR A 101 0.30 -13.77 11.32
CA THR A 101 0.19 -14.74 10.22
C THR A 101 -1.18 -15.42 10.19
N LYS A 102 -1.78 -15.71 11.36
CA LYS A 102 -3.16 -16.21 11.50
C LYS A 102 -4.15 -15.20 10.96
N PHE A 103 -4.03 -13.92 11.34
CA PHE A 103 -4.87 -12.84 10.86
C PHE A 103 -4.78 -12.70 9.34
N MET A 104 -3.56 -12.67 8.78
CA MET A 104 -3.36 -12.57 7.33
C MET A 104 -3.89 -13.80 6.56
N VAL A 105 -3.77 -15.01 7.12
CA VAL A 105 -4.35 -16.23 6.52
C VAL A 105 -5.88 -16.27 6.68
N LYS A 106 -6.43 -15.73 7.78
CA LYS A 106 -7.87 -15.63 8.02
C LYS A 106 -8.51 -14.61 7.06
N LEU A 107 -7.84 -13.46 6.88
CA LEU A 107 -8.20 -12.46 5.87
C LEU A 107 -8.20 -13.07 4.45
N ARG A 108 -7.17 -13.85 4.13
CA ARG A 108 -7.05 -14.57 2.85
C ARG A 108 -8.13 -15.64 2.66
N ARG A 109 -8.42 -16.45 3.68
CA ARG A 109 -9.39 -17.55 3.61
C ARG A 109 -10.85 -17.07 3.57
N GLY A 110 -11.16 -15.95 4.23
CA GLY A 110 -12.52 -15.42 4.27
C GLY A 110 -12.86 -14.48 3.10
N TYR A 111 -11.94 -13.58 2.73
CA TYR A 111 -12.23 -12.48 1.79
C TYR A 111 -11.37 -12.49 0.52
N GLY A 112 -10.42 -13.42 0.37
CA GLY A 112 -9.64 -13.60 -0.85
C GLY A 112 -8.81 -12.37 -1.27
N MET A 113 -8.82 -12.06 -2.56
CA MET A 113 -8.15 -10.88 -3.16
C MET A 113 -8.92 -9.59 -2.87
N TRP A 114 -10.26 -9.68 -2.86
CA TRP A 114 -11.19 -8.58 -2.64
C TRP A 114 -11.06 -7.94 -1.26
N GLY A 115 -10.90 -8.74 -0.20
CA GLY A 115 -10.75 -8.22 1.16
C GLY A 115 -9.47 -7.41 1.36
N ILE A 116 -8.39 -7.75 0.64
CA ILE A 116 -7.15 -6.96 0.70
C ILE A 116 -7.37 -5.65 -0.05
N ILE A 117 -7.98 -5.72 -1.24
CA ILE A 117 -8.25 -4.56 -2.09
C ILE A 117 -9.17 -3.55 -1.37
N LEU A 118 -10.28 -4.00 -0.79
CA LEU A 118 -11.26 -3.15 -0.07
C LEU A 118 -10.76 -2.63 1.29
N LEU A 119 -9.84 -3.33 1.97
CA LEU A 119 -9.24 -2.80 3.20
C LEU A 119 -8.11 -1.80 2.92
N THR A 120 -7.46 -1.86 1.76
CA THR A 120 -6.16 -1.20 1.57
C THR A 120 -6.20 0.33 1.60
N PRO A 121 -7.11 1.05 0.93
CA PRO A 121 -7.05 2.51 0.92
C PRO A 121 -7.50 3.12 2.26
N VAL A 122 -8.37 2.44 3.02
CA VAL A 122 -8.86 2.91 4.33
C VAL A 122 -7.95 2.51 5.50
N LEU A 123 -7.41 1.28 5.53
CA LEU A 123 -6.69 0.74 6.70
C LEU A 123 -5.18 0.62 6.50
N LEU A 124 -4.70 0.57 5.27
CA LEU A 124 -3.37 0.02 4.94
C LEU A 124 -2.76 0.77 3.74
N SER A 125 -2.66 2.09 3.86
CA SER A 125 -1.97 3.07 2.99
C SER A 125 -1.62 2.58 1.58
N LEU A 126 -2.06 3.28 0.52
CA LEU A 126 -1.75 3.00 -0.91
C LEU A 126 -0.39 2.30 -1.19
N PRO A 127 0.77 2.77 -0.70
CA PRO A 127 2.05 2.11 -0.94
C PRO A 127 2.13 0.67 -0.39
N ILE A 128 1.60 0.44 0.81
CA ILE A 128 1.62 -0.88 1.44
C ILE A 128 0.62 -1.80 0.74
N GLY A 129 -0.55 -1.29 0.36
CA GLY A 129 -1.52 -2.02 -0.46
C GLY A 129 -0.95 -2.47 -1.80
N ALA A 130 -0.30 -1.56 -2.53
CA ALA A 130 0.36 -1.87 -3.81
C ALA A 130 1.46 -2.94 -3.63
N PHE A 131 2.25 -2.85 -2.56
CA PHE A 131 3.27 -3.83 -2.24
C PHE A 131 2.70 -5.21 -1.93
N LEU A 132 1.64 -5.29 -1.11
CA LEU A 132 0.96 -6.55 -0.81
C LEU A 132 0.34 -7.17 -2.07
N LEU A 133 -0.35 -6.37 -2.88
CA LEU A 133 -0.99 -6.84 -4.10
C LEU A 133 0.04 -7.45 -5.06
N ARG A 134 1.14 -6.73 -5.32
CA ARG A 134 2.23 -7.23 -6.17
C ARG A 134 2.90 -8.46 -5.58
N LYS A 135 3.11 -8.52 -4.26
CA LYS A 135 3.78 -9.64 -3.60
C LYS A 135 2.95 -10.93 -3.60
N TYR A 136 1.63 -10.84 -3.38
CA TYR A 136 0.77 -12.01 -3.22
C TYR A 136 0.01 -12.40 -4.49
N TYR A 137 -0.35 -11.45 -5.34
CA TYR A 137 -1.16 -11.67 -6.55
C TYR A 137 -0.42 -11.31 -7.84
N ARG A 138 0.91 -11.41 -7.85
CA ARG A 138 1.78 -11.10 -9.01
C ARG A 138 1.33 -11.75 -10.31
N GLN A 139 0.76 -12.95 -10.23
CA GLN A 139 0.41 -13.78 -11.38
C GLN A 139 -0.98 -13.47 -11.96
N ASN A 140 -1.86 -12.81 -11.18
CA ASN A 140 -3.23 -12.54 -11.62
C ASN A 140 -3.34 -11.12 -12.21
N ARG A 141 -3.54 -11.03 -13.53
CA ARG A 141 -3.62 -9.75 -14.26
C ARG A 141 -4.85 -8.92 -13.88
N PHE A 142 -5.91 -9.57 -13.39
CA PHE A 142 -7.12 -8.89 -12.92
C PHE A 142 -6.92 -8.09 -11.62
N SER A 143 -5.87 -8.38 -10.85
CA SER A 143 -5.65 -7.72 -9.54
C SER A 143 -5.44 -6.21 -9.68
N PHE A 144 -4.77 -5.77 -10.75
CA PHE A 144 -4.46 -4.36 -10.99
C PHE A 144 -5.71 -3.51 -11.31
N PRO A 145 -6.52 -3.85 -12.34
CA PRO A 145 -7.74 -3.08 -12.63
C PRO A 145 -8.75 -3.14 -11.48
N LEU A 146 -8.85 -4.26 -10.77
CA LEU A 146 -9.73 -4.38 -9.61
C LEU A 146 -9.34 -3.44 -8.46
N MET A 147 -8.05 -3.15 -8.30
CA MET A 147 -7.60 -2.19 -7.30
C MET A 147 -7.90 -0.76 -7.72
N ILE A 148 -7.77 -0.42 -9.00
CA ILE A 148 -8.18 0.90 -9.53
C ILE A 148 -9.68 1.11 -9.32
N THR A 149 -10.52 0.10 -9.60
CA THR A 149 -11.97 0.21 -9.36
C THR A 149 -12.29 0.42 -7.88
N SER A 150 -11.56 -0.24 -6.97
CA SER A 150 -11.75 -0.02 -5.52
C SER A 150 -11.37 1.41 -5.12
N ILE A 151 -10.26 1.94 -5.64
CA ILE A 151 -9.84 3.31 -5.38
C ILE A 151 -10.90 4.31 -5.84
N ILE A 152 -11.51 4.11 -7.01
CA ILE A 152 -12.56 4.99 -7.52
C ILE A 152 -13.81 4.92 -6.62
N VAL A 153 -14.26 3.70 -6.29
CA VAL A 153 -15.45 3.47 -5.46
C VAL A 153 -15.26 4.06 -4.06
N GLU A 154 -14.12 3.78 -3.42
CA GLU A 154 -13.80 4.31 -2.09
C GLU A 154 -13.59 5.82 -2.12
N GLY A 155 -12.96 6.35 -3.18
CA GLY A 155 -12.83 7.79 -3.37
C GLY A 155 -14.17 8.50 -3.47
N PHE A 156 -15.13 7.90 -4.16
CA PHE A 156 -16.50 8.41 -4.24
C PHE A 156 -17.19 8.36 -2.87
N ILE A 157 -17.10 7.23 -2.16
CA ILE A 157 -17.68 7.06 -0.82
C ILE A 157 -17.10 8.06 0.18
N LEU A 158 -15.77 8.22 0.22
CA LEU A 158 -15.11 9.17 1.11
C LEU A 158 -15.50 10.61 0.77
N CYS A 159 -15.50 10.97 -0.51
CA CYS A 159 -15.88 12.31 -0.93
C CYS A 159 -17.33 12.64 -0.54
N LEU A 160 -18.27 11.70 -0.72
CA LEU A 160 -19.66 11.83 -0.25
C LEU A 160 -19.76 11.93 1.27
N ALA A 161 -19.09 11.06 2.00
CA ALA A 161 -19.12 11.03 3.46
C ALA A 161 -18.61 12.36 4.06
N TYR A 162 -17.47 12.87 3.59
CA TYR A 162 -16.90 14.11 4.12
C TYR A 162 -17.65 15.34 3.67
N THR A 163 -18.10 15.42 2.41
CA THR A 163 -18.89 16.56 1.95
C THR A 163 -20.28 16.60 2.57
N GLY A 164 -20.88 15.44 2.87
CA GLY A 164 -22.14 15.35 3.62
C GLY A 164 -21.96 15.71 5.10
N ALA A 165 -20.94 15.19 5.76
CA ALA A 165 -20.69 15.44 7.19
C ALA A 165 -20.33 16.90 7.51
N PHE A 166 -19.73 17.65 6.58
CA PHE A 166 -19.32 19.04 6.79
C PHE A 166 -20.36 20.07 6.29
N ARG A 167 -21.42 19.61 5.61
CA ARG A 167 -22.56 20.44 5.16
C ARG A 167 -23.75 20.40 6.12
N LEU A 168 -23.77 19.46 7.05
CA LEU A 168 -24.68 19.38 8.20
C LEU A 168 -24.12 20.21 9.35
#